data_AF-A0A550D0F1-F1
#
_entry.id   AF-A0A550D0F1-F1
#
_cell.length_a   1.000
_cell.length_b   1.000
_cell.length_c   1.000
_cell.angle_alpha   90.00
_cell.angle_beta   90.00
_cell.angle_gamma   90.00
#
_symmetry.space_group_name_H-M   'P 1'
#
loop_
_entity.id
_entity.type
_entity.pdbx_description
1 polymer ?
#
loop_
_entity_poly.entity_id
_entity_poly.type
_entity_poly.pdbx_seq_one_letter_code
_entity_poly.pdbx_strand_id
1 'polypeptide(L)'
;MQALFTDSFAFPPTTAPPFAATAPHIPSRTYVPPLPASSCPAMSNAPERRTPEAPAFGDDEEDELPEELPPSAGATDQEKIEYRRRRNTLAARRSRQKKADKMATLEDDVRRLTSDRDTWKTRAQTLRQLLLSHGIPCKEFED
;
A
#
# COMPACT_ATOMS: atom_id res chain seq x y z
N MET A 1 29.96 -56.17 11.01
CA MET A 1 28.62 -55.73 11.45
C MET A 1 28.36 -54.38 10.83
N GLN A 2 27.30 -54.27 10.03
CA GLN A 2 26.37 -53.13 9.82
C GLN A 2 26.93 -51.70 9.74
N ALA A 3 26.46 -50.78 8.91
CA ALA A 3 25.71 -50.73 7.66
C ALA A 3 25.69 -49.22 7.35
N LEU A 4 26.19 -48.80 6.19
CA LEU A 4 26.16 -47.41 5.74
C LEU A 4 24.71 -47.07 5.35
N PHE A 5 24.06 -46.15 6.06
CA PHE A 5 22.75 -45.62 5.68
C PHE A 5 22.93 -44.18 5.19
N THR A 6 23.46 -44.04 3.97
CA THR A 6 23.29 -42.82 3.19
C THR A 6 22.02 -42.99 2.37
N ASP A 7 20.88 -42.63 2.95
CA ASP A 7 19.62 -42.61 2.23
C ASP A 7 19.59 -41.34 1.37
N SER A 8 20.09 -41.48 0.14
CA SER A 8 19.95 -40.48 -0.90
C SER A 8 18.52 -40.54 -1.39
N PHE A 9 17.69 -39.63 -0.87
CA PHE A 9 16.31 -39.46 -1.32
C PHE A 9 16.31 -38.92 -2.76
N ALA A 10 16.38 -39.83 -3.73
CA ALA A 10 16.26 -39.53 -5.15
C ALA A 10 14.78 -39.30 -5.49
N PHE A 11 14.40 -38.04 -5.67
CA PHE A 11 13.10 -37.70 -6.24
C PHE A 11 13.04 -38.14 -7.72
N PRO A 12 11.94 -38.76 -8.19
CA PRO A 12 11.78 -39.06 -9.60
C PRO A 12 11.60 -37.75 -10.39
N PRO A 13 12.13 -37.64 -11.63
CA PRO A 13 11.84 -36.50 -12.48
C PRO A 13 10.35 -36.52 -12.85
N THR A 14 9.62 -35.50 -12.42
CA THR A 14 8.22 -35.31 -12.79
C THR A 14 8.17 -35.00 -14.30
N THR A 15 7.59 -35.90 -15.08
CA THR A 15 7.26 -35.63 -16.48
C THR A 15 6.06 -34.69 -16.49
N ALA A 16 6.32 -33.38 -16.57
CA ALA A 16 5.28 -32.39 -16.83
C ALA A 16 4.77 -32.52 -18.28
N PRO A 17 3.45 -32.49 -18.53
CA PRO A 17 2.92 -32.41 -19.89
C PRO A 17 3.36 -31.09 -20.55
N PRO A 18 3.54 -31.02 -21.88
CA PRO A 18 3.84 -29.79 -22.57
C PRO A 18 2.61 -28.89 -22.53
N PHE A 19 2.45 -28.11 -21.45
CA PHE A 19 1.56 -26.97 -21.46
C PHE A 19 2.15 -25.99 -22.47
N ALA A 20 1.56 -25.98 -23.67
CA ALA A 20 1.80 -24.96 -24.67
C ALA A 20 1.57 -23.61 -24.01
N ALA A 21 2.66 -22.99 -23.56
CA ALA A 21 2.67 -21.65 -23.02
C ALA A 21 2.44 -20.69 -24.19
N THR A 22 1.19 -20.54 -24.59
CA THR A 22 0.75 -19.31 -25.25
C THR A 22 0.76 -18.24 -24.16
N ALA A 23 1.94 -17.75 -23.82
CA ALA A 23 2.10 -16.52 -23.08
C ALA A 23 1.35 -15.44 -23.89
N PRO A 24 0.42 -14.67 -23.30
CA PRO A 24 -0.09 -13.50 -23.99
C PRO A 24 1.12 -12.64 -24.33
N HIS A 25 1.29 -12.36 -25.63
CA HIS A 25 2.29 -11.41 -26.12
C HIS A 25 1.94 -10.04 -25.52
N ILE A 26 2.48 -9.75 -24.34
CA ILE A 26 2.41 -8.42 -23.73
C ILE A 26 3.30 -7.55 -24.61
N PRO A 27 2.77 -6.61 -25.41
CA PRO A 27 3.62 -5.71 -26.16
C PRO A 27 4.51 -4.99 -25.15
N SER A 28 5.83 -5.08 -25.35
CA SER A 28 6.80 -4.34 -24.55
C SER A 28 6.44 -2.85 -24.66
N ARG A 29 5.82 -2.30 -23.62
CA ARG A 29 5.56 -0.88 -23.54
C ARG A 29 6.91 -0.20 -23.33
N THR A 30 7.53 0.23 -24.42
CA THR A 30 8.75 1.03 -24.37
C THR A 30 8.49 2.22 -23.47
N TYR A 31 9.12 2.24 -22.30
CA TYR A 31 9.02 3.36 -21.38
C TYR A 31 9.82 4.51 -21.99
N VAL A 32 9.11 5.45 -22.62
CA VAL A 32 9.68 6.73 -23.01
C VAL A 32 9.62 7.61 -21.75
N PRO A 33 10.76 7.95 -21.13
CA PRO A 33 10.77 8.88 -20.02
C PRO A 33 10.26 10.25 -20.51
N PRO A 34 9.43 10.97 -19.73
CA PRO A 34 9.03 12.31 -20.10
C PRO A 34 10.25 13.22 -20.18
N LEU A 35 10.35 14.00 -21.26
CA LEU A 35 11.37 15.04 -21.42
C LEU A 35 11.26 16.06 -20.27
N PRO A 36 12.38 16.66 -19.81
CA PRO A 36 12.34 17.76 -18.86
C PRO A 36 11.47 18.88 -19.44
N ALA A 37 10.50 19.35 -18.68
CA ALA A 37 9.61 20.43 -19.08
C ALA A 37 10.44 21.67 -19.41
N SER A 38 10.60 21.94 -20.70
CA SER A 38 11.04 23.24 -21.19
C SER A 38 10.02 24.27 -20.70
N SER A 39 10.50 25.20 -19.88
CA SER A 39 9.75 26.32 -19.31
C SER A 39 8.82 26.95 -20.35
N CYS A 40 7.52 26.64 -20.29
CA CYS A 40 6.52 27.38 -21.05
C CYS A 40 6.48 28.82 -20.52
N PRO A 41 6.72 29.85 -21.35
CA PRO A 41 6.55 31.22 -20.91
C PRO A 41 5.07 31.45 -20.59
N ALA A 42 4.82 32.03 -19.41
CA ALA A 42 3.51 32.39 -18.93
C ALA A 42 2.79 33.29 -19.95
N MET A 43 1.82 32.72 -20.67
CA MET A 43 0.77 33.51 -21.30
C MET A 43 -0.33 33.66 -20.26
N SER A 44 -0.23 34.76 -19.53
CA SER A 44 -1.35 35.39 -18.83
C SER A 44 -2.47 35.62 -19.82
N ASN A 45 -3.56 34.85 -19.71
CA ASN A 45 -4.94 35.21 -20.02
C ASN A 45 -5.81 33.96 -19.81
N ALA A 46 -6.00 33.59 -18.53
CA ALA A 46 -7.02 32.63 -18.15
C ALA A 46 -8.31 33.40 -17.87
N PRO A 47 -9.45 33.08 -18.53
CA PRO A 47 -10.74 33.60 -18.10
C PRO A 47 -11.04 33.09 -16.68
N GLU A 48 -11.56 33.97 -15.82
CA GLU A 48 -11.99 33.69 -14.45
C GLU A 48 -12.92 32.47 -14.41
N ARG A 49 -12.32 31.31 -14.19
CA ARG A 49 -13.02 30.09 -13.89
C ARG A 49 -13.45 30.22 -12.44
N ARG A 50 -14.69 30.69 -12.24
CA ARG A 50 -15.39 30.64 -10.94
C ARG A 50 -15.11 29.27 -10.32
N THR A 51 -14.30 29.27 -9.29
CA THR A 51 -14.10 28.13 -8.41
C THR A 51 -15.44 27.90 -7.71
N PRO A 52 -16.15 26.78 -7.92
CA PRO A 52 -17.08 26.35 -6.90
C PRO A 52 -16.24 26.10 -5.66
N GLU A 53 -16.56 26.80 -4.57
CA GLU A 53 -15.99 26.54 -3.26
C GLU A 53 -16.00 25.03 -3.02
N ALA A 54 -14.82 24.43 -2.86
CA ALA A 54 -14.73 23.06 -2.41
C ALA A 54 -15.37 23.02 -1.01
N PRO A 55 -16.37 22.15 -0.76
CA PRO A 55 -16.93 22.03 0.58
C PRO A 55 -15.78 21.64 1.52
N ALA A 56 -15.53 22.52 2.48
CA ALA A 56 -14.61 22.29 3.56
C ALA A 56 -15.15 21.14 4.42
N PHE A 57 -14.35 20.07 4.53
CA PHE A 57 -14.31 19.12 5.65
C PHE A 57 -15.64 18.82 6.35
N GLY A 58 -16.27 17.73 5.92
CA GLY A 58 -17.42 17.15 6.61
C GLY A 58 -18.23 16.31 5.65
N ASP A 59 -17.62 15.28 5.06
CA ASP A 59 -18.35 14.32 4.23
C ASP A 59 -17.81 12.90 4.43
N ASP A 60 -17.93 12.40 5.66
CA ASP A 60 -17.92 10.96 5.93
C ASP A 60 -19.35 10.38 5.88
N GLU A 61 -20.36 11.22 5.62
CA GLU A 61 -21.79 10.86 5.71
C GLU A 61 -22.48 10.71 4.34
N GLU A 62 -21.82 11.07 3.22
CA GLU A 62 -22.28 10.77 1.84
C GLU A 62 -21.60 9.54 1.20
N ASP A 63 -20.91 8.64 1.96
CA ASP A 63 -20.42 7.37 1.37
C ASP A 63 -21.55 6.35 1.11
N GLU A 64 -22.79 6.73 1.43
CA GLU A 64 -23.99 6.11 0.88
C GLU A 64 -24.41 6.80 -0.42
N LEU A 65 -23.53 6.88 -1.43
CA LEU A 65 -24.09 6.88 -2.78
C LEU A 65 -24.75 5.50 -2.91
N PRO A 66 -26.10 5.41 -3.04
CA PRO A 66 -26.77 4.11 -3.11
C PRO A 66 -26.07 3.29 -4.18
N GLU A 67 -25.72 2.05 -3.87
CA GLU A 67 -25.17 1.15 -4.87
C GLU A 67 -26.30 0.90 -5.88
N GLU A 68 -26.38 1.79 -6.88
CA GLU A 68 -27.43 1.77 -7.87
C GLU A 68 -27.36 0.42 -8.56
N LEU A 69 -28.54 -0.20 -8.69
CA LEU A 69 -28.68 -1.46 -9.40
C LEU A 69 -28.04 -1.31 -10.79
N PRO A 70 -27.30 -2.33 -11.25
CA PRO A 70 -26.69 -2.28 -12.57
C PRO A 70 -27.77 -1.97 -13.61
N PRO A 71 -27.47 -1.11 -14.60
CA PRO A 71 -28.44 -0.73 -15.61
C PRO A 71 -29.01 -1.99 -16.27
N SER A 72 -30.34 -2.01 -16.45
CA SER A 72 -31.08 -3.13 -17.06
C SER A 72 -30.44 -3.58 -18.37
N ALA A 73 -30.60 -4.85 -18.76
CA ALA A 73 -30.01 -5.41 -19.98
C ALA A 73 -30.39 -4.64 -21.27
N GLY A 74 -31.51 -3.90 -21.25
CA GLY A 74 -31.97 -3.00 -22.33
C GLY A 74 -31.48 -1.54 -22.25
N ALA A 75 -30.59 -1.20 -21.32
CA ALA A 75 -30.08 0.16 -21.13
C ALA A 75 -29.20 0.63 -22.30
N THR A 76 -29.24 1.94 -22.53
CA THR A 76 -28.47 2.60 -23.58
C THR A 76 -26.97 2.49 -23.28
N ASP A 77 -26.12 2.41 -24.31
CA ASP A 77 -24.67 2.28 -24.11
C ASP A 77 -24.06 3.45 -23.32
N GLN A 78 -24.66 4.64 -23.42
CA GLN A 78 -24.30 5.81 -22.63
C GLN A 78 -24.54 5.59 -21.13
N GLU A 79 -25.69 5.04 -20.74
CA GLU A 79 -26.03 4.75 -19.35
C GLU A 79 -25.06 3.71 -18.75
N LYS A 80 -24.66 2.71 -19.53
CA LYS A 80 -23.65 1.72 -19.13
C LYS A 80 -22.26 2.35 -18.92
N ILE A 81 -21.89 3.35 -19.72
CA ILE A 81 -20.62 4.07 -19.58
C ILE A 81 -20.64 4.93 -18.31
N GLU A 82 -21.73 5.66 -18.08
CA GLU A 82 -21.91 6.50 -16.90
C GLU A 82 -21.89 5.67 -15.62
N TYR A 83 -22.59 4.54 -15.59
CA TYR A 83 -22.56 3.61 -14.48
C TYR A 83 -21.14 3.13 -14.15
N ARG A 84 -20.37 2.73 -15.17
CA ARG A 84 -18.95 2.33 -14.98
C ARG A 84 -18.09 3.46 -14.44
N ARG A 85 -18.29 4.70 -14.90
CA ARG A 85 -17.57 5.88 -14.40
C ARG A 85 -17.91 6.15 -12.94
N ARG A 86 -19.19 6.14 -12.57
CA ARG A 86 -19.64 6.29 -11.18
C ARG A 86 -19.00 5.24 -10.27
N ARG A 87 -19.04 3.96 -10.66
CA ARG A 87 -18.40 2.88 -9.92
C ARG A 87 -16.88 3.06 -9.79
N ASN A 88 -16.20 3.52 -10.84
CA ASN A 88 -14.77 3.81 -10.77
C ASN A 88 -14.47 4.97 -9.82
N THR A 89 -15.26 6.03 -9.84
CA THR A 89 -15.15 7.16 -8.90
C THR A 89 -15.28 6.69 -7.46
N LEU A 90 -16.29 5.86 -7.15
CA LEU A 90 -16.47 5.27 -5.82
C LEU A 90 -15.28 4.39 -5.42
N ALA A 91 -14.84 3.51 -6.31
CA ALA A 91 -13.68 2.64 -6.05
C ALA A 91 -12.40 3.45 -5.81
N ALA A 92 -12.19 4.54 -6.56
CA ALA A 92 -11.05 5.44 -6.37
C ALA A 92 -11.14 6.16 -5.01
N ARG A 93 -12.33 6.63 -4.59
CA ARG A 93 -12.55 7.24 -3.27
C ARG A 93 -12.26 6.24 -2.16
N ARG A 94 -12.90 5.07 -2.16
CA ARG A 94 -12.66 3.99 -1.18
C ARG A 94 -11.20 3.55 -1.14
N SER A 95 -10.53 3.49 -2.29
CA SER A 95 -9.11 3.16 -2.34
C SER A 95 -8.23 4.22 -1.69
N ARG A 96 -8.55 5.51 -1.87
CA ARG A 96 -7.84 6.61 -1.22
C ARG A 96 -8.09 6.59 0.28
N GLN A 97 -9.34 6.39 0.70
CA GLN A 97 -9.71 6.28 2.11
C GLN A 97 -8.96 5.14 2.79
N LYS A 98 -9.03 3.92 2.24
CA LYS A 98 -8.31 2.76 2.76
C LYS A 98 -6.79 3.00 2.85
N LYS A 99 -6.21 3.76 1.92
CA LYS A 99 -4.79 4.13 1.96
C LYS A 99 -4.51 5.14 3.08
N ALA A 100 -5.38 6.13 3.27
CA ALA A 100 -5.27 7.10 4.35
C ALA A 100 -5.40 6.41 5.73
N ASP A 101 -6.41 5.56 5.91
CA ASP A 101 -6.61 4.79 7.15
C ASP A 101 -5.40 3.91 7.45
N LYS A 102 -4.91 3.19 6.43
CA LYS A 102 -3.70 2.37 6.59
C LYS A 102 -2.49 3.22 6.98
N MET A 103 -2.31 4.40 6.39
CA MET A 103 -1.22 5.28 6.76
C MET A 103 -1.34 5.73 8.22
N ALA A 104 -2.54 6.17 8.63
CA ALA A 104 -2.81 6.57 10.01
C ALA A 104 -2.49 5.44 11.01
N THR A 105 -2.94 4.21 10.73
CA THR A 105 -2.63 3.06 11.60
C THR A 105 -1.14 2.77 11.71
N LEU A 106 -0.38 2.91 10.61
CA LEU A 106 1.07 2.72 10.63
C LEU A 106 1.77 3.82 11.43
N GLU A 107 1.33 5.07 11.30
CA GLU A 107 1.86 6.18 12.10
C GLU A 107 1.59 5.98 13.60
N ASP A 108 0.39 5.51 13.95
CA ASP A 108 0.05 5.14 15.34
C ASP A 108 0.90 4.01 15.88
N ASP A 109 1.11 2.95 15.10
CA ASP A 109 1.97 1.84 15.50
C ASP A 109 3.41 2.27 15.70
N VAL A 110 3.95 3.13 14.82
CA VAL A 110 5.29 3.69 15.01
C VAL A 110 5.34 4.51 16.30
N ARG A 111 4.37 5.39 16.54
CA ARG A 111 4.30 6.17 17.79
C ARG A 111 4.30 5.25 19.01
N ARG A 112 3.41 4.25 19.04
CA ARG A 112 3.31 3.28 20.14
C ARG A 112 4.60 2.48 20.36
N LEU A 113 5.16 1.94 19.29
CA LEU A 113 6.39 1.13 19.37
C LEU A 113 7.59 1.98 19.81
N THR A 114 7.67 3.24 19.37
CA THR A 114 8.72 4.15 19.83
C THR A 114 8.57 4.50 21.31
N SER A 115 7.35 4.79 21.79
CA SER A 115 7.12 5.06 23.22
C SER A 115 7.41 3.83 24.09
N ASP A 116 7.04 2.64 23.62
CA ASP A 116 7.30 1.39 24.34
C ASP A 116 8.81 1.11 24.41
N ARG A 117 9.51 1.21 23.26
CA ARG A 117 10.97 1.09 23.19
C ARG A 117 11.64 2.05 24.18
N ASP A 118 11.26 3.32 24.18
CA ASP A 118 11.89 4.34 25.03
C ASP A 118 11.62 4.06 26.51
N THR A 119 10.40 3.65 26.86
CA THR A 119 10.03 3.23 28.22
C THR A 119 10.90 2.07 28.70
N TRP A 120 11.05 1.03 27.88
CA TRP A 120 11.86 -0.13 28.23
C TRP A 120 13.35 0.19 28.27
N LYS A 121 13.83 1.07 27.38
CA LYS A 121 15.20 1.56 27.36
C LYS A 121 15.53 2.31 28.65
N THR A 122 14.69 3.25 29.08
CA THR A 122 14.87 3.97 30.35
C THR A 122 14.85 3.02 31.54
N ARG A 123 13.93 2.04 31.56
CA ARG A 123 13.89 1.02 32.63
C ARG A 123 15.16 0.15 32.65
N ALA A 124 15.64 -0.31 31.51
CA ALA A 124 16.87 -1.09 31.43
C ALA A 124 18.09 -0.27 31.86
N GLN A 125 18.18 0.99 31.43
CA GLN A 125 19.25 1.90 31.82
C GLN A 125 19.26 2.18 33.33
N THR A 126 18.10 2.48 33.92
CA THR A 126 17.99 2.72 35.38
C THR A 126 18.41 1.50 36.20
N LEU A 127 17.96 0.30 35.82
CA LEU A 127 18.38 -0.95 36.46
C LEU A 127 19.88 -1.21 36.28
N ARG A 128 20.44 -0.94 35.09
CA ARG A 128 21.88 -1.05 34.86
C ARG A 128 22.65 -0.12 35.79
N GLN A 129 22.26 1.14 35.92
CA GLN A 129 22.93 2.10 36.81
C GLN A 129 22.87 1.66 38.27
N LEU A 130 21.75 1.08 38.70
CA LEU A 130 21.60 0.51 40.04
C LEU A 130 22.56 -0.67 40.26
N LEU A 131 22.69 -1.59 39.30
CA LEU A 131 23.61 -2.72 39.43
C LEU A 131 25.07 -2.28 39.45
N LEU A 132 25.43 -1.28 38.63
CA LEU A 132 26.76 -0.69 38.63
C LEU A 132 27.09 0.00 39.97
N SER A 133 26.12 0.69 40.59
CA SER A 133 26.33 1.32 41.91
C SER A 133 26.54 0.29 43.03
N HIS A 134 25.97 -0.91 42.88
CA HIS A 134 26.23 -2.05 43.76
C HIS A 134 27.48 -2.88 43.39
N GLY A 135 28.27 -2.44 42.41
CA GLY A 135 29.51 -3.10 41.98
C GLY A 135 29.29 -4.37 41.15
N ILE A 136 28.07 -4.59 40.62
CA ILE A 136 27.74 -5.74 39.78
C ILE A 136 27.92 -5.33 38.31
N PRO A 137 28.89 -5.91 37.57
CA PRO A 137 29.11 -5.57 36.17
C PRO A 137 27.94 -6.05 35.30
N CYS A 138 27.34 -5.13 34.54
CA CYS A 138 26.29 -5.42 33.57
C CYS A 138 26.83 -5.32 32.13
N LYS A 139 26.49 -6.31 31.29
CA LYS A 139 26.84 -6.32 29.86
C LYS A 139 26.08 -5.22 29.12
N GLU A 140 26.81 -4.47 28.30
CA GLU A 140 26.23 -3.46 27.41
C GLU A 140 25.68 -4.15 26.15
N PHE A 141 24.48 -3.74 25.74
CA PHE A 141 23.87 -4.16 24.49
C PHE A 141 23.80 -2.92 23.60
N GLU A 142 24.27 -3.03 22.36
CA GLU A 142 24.12 -1.97 21.36
C GLU A 142 22.67 -1.95 20.84
N ASP A 143 22.15 -0.74 20.62
CA ASP A 143 20.79 -0.47 20.16
C ASP A 143 20.57 -0.81 18.67
#